data_AF-A0A9X4JMA3-F1
#
_entry.id   AF-A0A9X4JMA3-F1
#
_cell.length_a   1.000
_cell.length_b   1.000
_cell.length_c   1.000
_cell.angle_alpha   90.00
_cell.angle_beta   90.00
_cell.angle_gamma   90.00
#
_symmetry.space_group_name_H-M   'P 1'
#
loop_
_entity.id
_entity.type
_entity.pdbx_description
1 polymer ?
#
loop_
_entity_poly.entity_id
_entity_poly.type
_entity_poly.pdbx_seq_one_letter_code
_entity_poly.pdbx_strand_id
1 'polypeptide(L)' 'MSATSTKVNIQPTHKCSFCGKTNVEIAGVLVVGDGVSICQECVFLCVEIVFKHSARTDEPTVI' A
#
# COMPACT_ATOMS: atom_id res chain seq x y z
N MET A 1 30.75 -6.21 -2.21
CA MET A 1 29.84 -5.10 -2.55
C MET A 1 29.00 -5.57 -3.73
N SER A 2 27.82 -6.17 -3.48
CA SER A 2 26.97 -6.71 -4.56
C SER A 2 25.92 -5.68 -4.94
N ALA A 3 26.03 -5.18 -6.17
CA ALA A 3 25.02 -4.32 -6.78
C ALA A 3 23.77 -5.15 -7.09
N THR A 4 22.72 -4.98 -6.29
CA THR A 4 21.40 -5.51 -6.60
C THR A 4 20.79 -4.65 -7.70
N SER A 5 20.78 -5.18 -8.93
CA SER A 5 20.14 -4.54 -10.08
C SER A 5 18.62 -4.49 -9.85
N THR A 6 18.09 -3.32 -9.51
CA THR A 6 16.65 -3.09 -9.35
C THR A 6 16.00 -3.02 -10.73
N LYS A 7 15.65 -4.18 -11.31
CA LYS A 7 14.83 -4.26 -12.51
C LYS A 7 13.39 -3.88 -12.14
N VAL A 8 13.01 -2.64 -12.43
CA VAL A 8 11.61 -2.19 -12.32
C VAL A 8 10.81 -2.89 -13.43
N ASN A 9 9.88 -3.77 -13.05
CA ASN A 9 9.00 -4.44 -14.02
C ASN A 9 7.91 -3.47 -14.51
N ILE A 10 7.90 -3.20 -15.81
CA ILE A 10 7.02 -2.22 -16.47
C ILE A 10 5.70 -2.87 -16.93
N GLN A 11 5.51 -4.18 -16.73
CA GLN A 11 4.25 -4.84 -17.09
C GLN A 11 3.22 -4.74 -15.95
N PRO A 12 1.91 -4.55 -16.25
CA PRO A 12 0.82 -4.56 -15.27
C PRO A 12 0.55 -5.96 -14.72
N THR A 13 1.51 -6.55 -14.00
CA THR A 13 1.40 -7.91 -13.45
C THR A 13 0.82 -7.93 -12.04
N HIS A 14 0.79 -6.79 -11.36
CA HIS A 14 0.32 -6.68 -9.98
C HIS A 14 -0.63 -5.50 -9.82
N LYS A 15 -1.70 -5.71 -9.04
CA LYS A 15 -2.72 -4.69 -8.70
C LYS A 15 -2.82 -4.55 -7.19
N CYS A 16 -2.86 -3.31 -6.70
CA CYS A 16 -3.11 -3.04 -5.29
C CYS A 16 -4.44 -3.66 -4.87
N SER A 17 -4.43 -4.47 -3.82
CA SER A 17 -5.61 -5.14 -3.29
C SER A 17 -6.60 -4.16 -2.64
N PHE A 18 -6.19 -2.92 -2.37
CA PHE A 18 -6.99 -1.91 -1.67
C PHE A 18 -7.67 -0.94 -2.64
N CYS A 19 -6.91 -0.34 -3.57
CA CYS A 19 -7.45 0.64 -4.53
C CYS A 19 -7.68 0.09 -5.94
N GLY A 20 -7.23 -1.15 -6.23
CA GLY A 20 -7.38 -1.79 -7.53
C GLY A 20 -6.43 -1.30 -8.62
N LYS A 21 -5.67 -0.21 -8.40
CA LYS A 21 -4.70 0.33 -9.36
C LYS A 21 -3.57 -0.66 -9.63
N THR A 22 -3.12 -0.73 -10.87
CA THR A 22 -1.99 -1.56 -11.32
C THR A 22 -0.63 -0.90 -11.04
N ASN A 23 0.47 -1.65 -11.05
CA ASN A 23 1.82 -1.12 -10.82
C ASN A 23 2.28 -0.06 -11.84
N VAL A 24 1.58 0.10 -12.97
CA VAL A 24 1.84 1.17 -13.95
C VAL A 24 1.02 2.44 -13.69
N GLU A 25 -0.13 2.32 -13.03
CA GLU A 25 -0.98 3.47 -12.66
C GLU A 25 -0.57 4.09 -11.33
N ILE A 26 0.16 3.34 -10.50
CA ILE A 26 0.64 3.79 -9.20
C ILE A 26 1.92 4.62 -9.40
N ALA A 27 1.84 5.90 -9.07
CA ALA A 27 3.02 6.75 -8.92
C ALA A 27 3.74 6.41 -7.60
N GLY A 28 4.53 5.34 -7.58
CA GLY A 28 5.30 4.95 -6.40
C GLY A 28 5.56 3.46 -6.27
N VAL A 29 5.81 3.02 -5.04
CA VAL A 29 6.13 1.62 -4.75
C VAL A 29 4.86 0.81 -4.58
N LEU A 30 4.81 -0.34 -5.23
CA LEU A 30 3.85 -1.41 -4.93
C LEU A 30 4.58 -2.47 -4.11
N VAL A 31 4.12 -2.68 -2.87
CA VAL A 31 4.64 -3.71 -1.97
C VAL A 31 3.85 -4.99 -2.22
N VAL A 32 4.53 -6.08 -2.56
CA VAL A 32 3.93 -7.39 -2.84
C VAL A 32 4.36 -8.37 -1.74
N GLY A 33 3.39 -9.02 -1.10
CA GLY A 33 3.59 -10.15 -0.20
C GLY A 33 2.90 -11.41 -0.74
N ASP A 34 2.82 -12.45 0.08
CA ASP A 34 2.15 -13.70 -0.29
C ASP A 34 0.63 -13.47 -0.43
N GLY A 35 0.16 -13.39 -1.68
CA GLY A 35 -1.26 -13.30 -2.03
C GLY A 35 -1.90 -11.91 -1.89
N VAL A 36 -1.17 -10.90 -1.43
CA VAL A 36 -1.68 -9.54 -1.24
C VAL A 36 -0.67 -8.51 -1.72
N SER A 37 -1.16 -7.38 -2.23
CA SER A 37 -0.30 -6.24 -2.52
C SER A 37 -0.93 -4.91 -2.12
N ILE A 38 -0.10 -3.95 -1.75
CA ILE A 38 -0.53 -2.64 -1.29
C ILE A 38 0.37 -1.56 -1.89
N CYS A 39 -0.25 -0.49 -2.40
CA CYS A 39 0.49 0.66 -2.92
C CYS A 39 0.82 1.66 -1.81
N GLN A 40 1.87 2.43 -2.02
CA GLN A 40 2.33 3.47 -1.10
C GLN A 40 1.23 4.45 -0.67
N GLU A 41 0.36 4.88 -1.58
CA GLU A 41 -0.79 5.76 -1.28
C GLU A 41 -1.76 5.11 -0.27
N CYS A 42 -2.10 3.83 -0.48
CA CYS A 42 -2.95 3.08 0.44
C CYS A 42 -2.28 2.87 1.80
N VAL A 43 -0.96 2.66 1.84
CA VAL A 43 -0.22 2.56 3.11
C VAL A 43 -0.39 3.86 3.92
N PHE A 44 -0.18 5.02 3.31
CA PHE A 44 -0.31 6.29 4.02
C PHE A 44 -1.74 6.56 4.49
N LEU A 45 -2.74 6.24 3.67
CA LEU A 45 -4.14 6.35 4.07
C LEU A 45 -4.47 5.44 5.26
N CYS A 46 -4.01 4.18 5.23
CA CYS A 46 -4.18 3.26 6.36
C CYS A 46 -3.50 3.78 7.63
N VAL A 47 -2.29 4.29 7.51
CA VAL A 47 -1.54 4.90 8.62
C VAL A 47 -2.31 6.07 9.22
N GLU A 48 -2.79 7.02 8.39
CA GLU A 48 -3.59 8.16 8.85
C GLU A 48 -4.84 7.72 9.61
N ILE A 49 -5.59 6.76 9.05
CA ILE A 49 -6.80 6.22 9.69
C ILE A 49 -6.46 5.60 11.05
N VAL A 50 -5.42 4.76 11.12
CA VAL A 50 -5.03 4.07 12.37
C VAL A 50 -4.60 5.07 13.43
N PHE A 51 -3.79 6.08 13.09
CA PHE A 51 -3.33 7.08 14.05
C PHE A 51 -4.48 8.02 14.49
N LYS A 52 -5.40 8.37 13.58
CA LYS A 52 -6.58 9.17 13.90
C LYS A 52 -7.51 8.46 14.89
N HIS A 53 -7.67 7.14 14.78
CA HIS A 53 -8.48 6.35 15.72
C HIS A 53 -7.73 6.02 17.01
N SER A 54 -6.42 5.75 16.95
CA SER A 54 -5.61 5.43 18.14
C SER A 54 -5.48 6.59 19.12
N ALA A 55 -5.52 7.84 18.64
CA ALA A 55 -5.46 9.04 19.48
C ALA A 55 -6.81 9.40 20.15
N ARG A 56 -7.90 8.69 19.82
CA ARG A 56 -9.23 8.87 20.42
C ARG A 56 -9.67 7.57 21.09
N THR A 57 -9.19 7.31 22.29
CA THR A 57 -9.65 6.19 23.13
C THR A 57 -11.04 6.40 23.75
N ASP A 58 -11.96 7.20 23.18
CA ASP A 58 -13.28 7.41 23.82
C ASP A 58 -14.45 7.68 22.86
N GLU A 59 -14.55 6.99 21.73
CA GLU A 59 -15.89 6.78 21.15
C GLU A 59 -15.96 5.46 20.37
N PRO A 60 -16.84 4.52 20.74
CA PRO A 60 -17.13 3.36 19.91
C PRO A 60 -17.80 3.84 18.63
N THR A 61 -17.09 3.74 17.49
CA THR A 61 -17.72 3.99 16.19
C THR A 61 -18.72 2.86 15.95
N VAL A 62 -19.98 3.17 16.19
CA VAL A 62 -21.13 2.34 15.85
C VAL A 62 -21.07 2.05 14.35
N ILE A 63 -20.82 0.78 14.01
CA ILE A 63 -21.25 0.20 12.74
C ILE A 63 -22.65 -0.40 12.91
#